data_AF-A0A2G9N812-F1
#
_entry.id   AF-A0A2G9N812-F1
#
_cell.length_a   1.000
_cell.length_b   1.000
_cell.length_c   1.000
_cell.angle_alpha   90.00
_cell.angle_beta   90.00
_cell.angle_gamma   90.00
#
_symmetry.space_group_name_H-M   'P 1'
#
loop_
_entity.id
_entity.type
_entity.pdbx_description
1 polymer ?
#
loop_
_entity_poly.entity_id
_entity_poly.type
_entity_poly.pdbx_seq_one_letter_code
_entity_poly.pdbx_strand_id
1 'polypeptide(L)'
;MSYLSKQNNIPISEFGIAGLKDKHAVTKQYLTIPSRYELGTKPEKNMRLSFLGYIDRGLKLGDLEGNRFEITVRDLRKGEIDGPLQKSAGISGIGVPNYFDSQRFGSVINKEFIAKWLMKKDYEKAVRIFLTSTTKFESKASKDEKKRSLTAGGDSQNSLS
;
A
#
# COMPACT_ATOMS: atom_id res chain seq x y z
N MET A 1 -9.39 0.47 9.67
CA MET A 1 -9.17 -0.36 10.86
C MET A 1 -8.98 0.43 12.14
N SER A 2 -7.95 1.27 12.27
CA SER A 2 -7.73 2.06 13.50
C SER A 2 -8.94 2.87 13.97
N TYR A 3 -9.69 3.48 13.03
CA TYR A 3 -10.95 4.17 13.35
C TYR A 3 -11.99 3.26 14.01
N LEU A 4 -12.30 2.11 13.40
CA LEU A 4 -13.28 1.15 13.93
C LEU A 4 -12.88 0.58 15.30
N SER A 5 -11.59 0.30 15.46
CA SER A 5 -11.03 -0.15 16.73
C SER A 5 -11.26 0.87 17.84
N LYS A 6 -10.91 2.14 17.61
CA LYS A 6 -11.06 3.22 18.61
C LYS A 6 -12.52 3.50 18.95
N GLN A 7 -13.41 3.54 17.95
CA GLN A 7 -14.82 3.88 18.16
C GLN A 7 -15.59 2.80 18.92
N ASN A 8 -15.17 1.53 18.82
CA ASN A 8 -15.88 0.40 19.42
C ASN A 8 -15.11 -0.24 20.57
N ASN A 9 -13.95 0.31 20.94
CA ASN A 9 -13.06 -0.24 21.96
C ASN A 9 -12.68 -1.72 21.71
N ILE A 10 -12.46 -2.09 20.44
CA ILE A 10 -12.06 -3.43 20.03
C ILE A 10 -10.58 -3.40 19.62
N PRO A 11 -9.71 -4.28 20.13
CA PRO A 11 -8.31 -4.34 19.69
C PRO A 11 -8.19 -4.57 18.17
N ILE A 12 -7.23 -3.91 17.52
CA ILE A 12 -7.02 -4.06 16.06
C ILE A 12 -6.77 -5.52 15.66
N SER A 13 -6.12 -6.31 16.53
CA SER A 13 -5.82 -7.73 16.32
C SER A 13 -7.06 -8.62 16.22
N GLU A 14 -8.20 -8.18 16.73
CA GLU A 14 -9.45 -8.95 16.66
C GLU A 14 -10.15 -8.83 15.31
N PHE A 15 -9.74 -7.86 14.49
CA PHE A 15 -10.34 -7.66 13.19
C PHE A 15 -9.66 -8.53 12.13
N GLY A 16 -10.43 -9.47 11.59
CA GLY A 16 -10.05 -10.27 10.44
C GLY A 16 -10.40 -9.59 9.12
N ILE A 17 -9.45 -9.58 8.18
CA ILE A 17 -9.64 -9.14 6.79
C ILE A 17 -8.90 -10.09 5.85
N ALA A 18 -9.43 -10.25 4.62
CA ALA A 18 -8.81 -11.13 3.62
C ALA A 18 -7.64 -10.47 2.86
N GLY A 19 -7.49 -9.14 2.96
CA GLY A 19 -6.43 -8.37 2.35
C GLY A 19 -6.67 -6.87 2.46
N LEU A 20 -5.64 -6.06 2.18
CA LEU A 20 -5.77 -4.61 2.10
C LEU A 20 -6.35 -4.21 0.75
N LYS A 21 -7.14 -3.13 0.74
CA LYS A 21 -7.65 -2.48 -0.48
C LYS A 21 -7.03 -1.09 -0.64
N ASP A 22 -7.12 -0.54 -1.84
CA ASP A 22 -6.53 0.76 -2.16
C ASP A 22 -7.13 1.89 -1.32
N LYS A 23 -6.26 2.76 -0.82
CA LYS A 23 -6.66 3.94 -0.04
C LYS A 23 -7.39 4.99 -0.89
N HIS A 24 -7.04 5.08 -2.17
CA HIS A 24 -7.54 6.08 -3.11
C HIS A 24 -8.53 5.47 -4.10
N ALA A 25 -9.51 4.72 -3.59
CA ALA A 25 -10.57 4.10 -4.38
C ALA A 25 -11.84 3.93 -3.52
N VAL A 26 -12.99 3.76 -4.18
CA VAL A 26 -14.19 3.23 -3.52
C VAL A 26 -14.04 1.71 -3.44
N THR A 27 -14.02 1.17 -2.23
CA THR A 27 -13.72 -0.25 -2.01
C THR A 27 -14.82 -0.93 -1.21
N LYS A 28 -15.07 -2.21 -1.51
CA LYS A 28 -15.94 -3.09 -0.74
C LYS A 28 -15.12 -4.29 -0.29
N GLN A 29 -15.19 -4.63 0.99
CA GLN A 29 -14.52 -5.80 1.55
C GLN A 29 -15.30 -6.34 2.73
N TYR A 30 -15.10 -7.62 3.02
CA TYR A 30 -15.60 -8.24 4.24
C TYR A 30 -14.61 -8.02 5.38
N LEU A 31 -15.16 -7.99 6.58
CA LEU A 31 -14.47 -7.82 7.84
C LEU A 31 -15.16 -8.70 8.86
N THR A 32 -14.38 -9.39 9.69
CA THR A 32 -14.90 -10.20 10.79
C THR A 32 -14.36 -9.71 12.12
N ILE A 33 -15.16 -9.88 13.16
CA ILE A 33 -14.76 -9.77 14.56
C ILE A 33 -15.35 -10.95 15.33
N PRO A 34 -14.77 -11.37 16.45
CA PRO A 34 -15.40 -12.35 17.32
C PRO A 34 -16.75 -11.87 17.84
N SER A 35 -17.71 -12.80 17.98
CA SER A 35 -19.09 -12.53 18.42
C SER A 35 -19.21 -11.94 19.83
N ARG A 36 -18.15 -12.04 20.65
CA ARG A 36 -18.09 -11.39 21.97
C ARG A 36 -18.01 -9.86 21.90
N TYR A 37 -17.77 -9.29 20.71
CA TYR A 37 -17.71 -7.85 20.49
C TYR A 37 -18.92 -7.37 19.69
N GLU A 38 -19.43 -6.21 20.05
CA GLU A 38 -20.46 -5.51 19.28
C GLU A 38 -19.81 -4.40 18.43
N LEU A 39 -20.00 -4.46 17.12
CA LEU A 39 -19.55 -3.41 16.21
C LEU A 39 -20.71 -2.48 15.89
N GLY A 40 -20.60 -1.23 16.30
CA GLY A 40 -21.54 -0.19 15.89
C GLY A 40 -21.48 0.01 14.37
N THR A 41 -22.64 -0.07 13.72
CA THR A 41 -22.79 0.13 12.26
C THR A 41 -23.22 1.55 11.89
N LYS A 42 -23.01 2.53 12.77
CA LYS A 42 -23.42 3.91 12.51
C LYS A 42 -22.76 4.41 11.21
N PRO A 43 -23.52 5.03 10.30
CA PRO A 43 -22.97 5.56 9.06
C PRO A 43 -21.91 6.62 9.33
N GLU A 44 -20.82 6.55 8.58
CA GLU A 44 -19.75 7.54 8.60
C GLU A 44 -19.60 8.14 7.21
N LYS A 45 -19.09 9.38 7.14
CA LYS A 45 -19.09 10.17 5.89
C LYS A 45 -18.49 9.44 4.68
N ASN A 46 -17.45 8.63 4.92
CA ASN A 46 -16.71 7.89 3.88
C ASN A 46 -16.71 6.37 4.12
N MET A 47 -17.60 5.86 4.98
CA MET A 47 -17.62 4.44 5.33
C MET A 47 -19.02 4.00 5.76
N ARG A 48 -19.46 2.86 5.22
CA ARG A 48 -20.69 2.20 5.62
C ARG A 48 -20.38 0.77 6.03
N LEU A 49 -20.94 0.36 7.17
CA LEU A 49 -20.91 -1.01 7.65
C LEU A 49 -22.31 -1.61 7.57
N SER A 50 -22.37 -2.89 7.22
CA SER A 50 -23.60 -3.66 7.18
C SER A 50 -23.31 -5.04 7.72
N PHE A 51 -24.07 -5.46 8.73
CA PHE A 51 -23.97 -6.81 9.26
C PHE A 51 -24.51 -7.81 8.23
N LEU A 52 -23.77 -8.89 8.01
CA LEU A 52 -24.14 -9.92 7.02
C LEU A 52 -24.52 -11.25 7.67
N GLY A 53 -23.92 -11.57 8.83
CA GLY A 53 -24.15 -12.82 9.51
C GLY A 53 -22.95 -13.27 10.34
N TYR A 54 -23.07 -14.44 10.93
CA TYR A 54 -22.02 -15.13 11.66
C TYR A 54 -21.36 -16.19 10.78
N ILE A 55 -20.09 -16.47 11.05
CA ILE A 55 -19.31 -17.52 10.42
C ILE A 55 -18.44 -18.21 11.48
N ASP A 56 -18.08 -19.47 11.25
CA ASP A 56 -17.40 -20.32 12.24
C ASP A 56 -15.94 -19.90 12.49
N ARG A 57 -15.32 -19.22 11.54
CA ARG A 57 -13.95 -18.71 11.65
C ARG A 57 -13.82 -17.29 11.11
N GLY A 58 -13.02 -16.46 11.77
CA GLY A 58 -12.68 -15.13 11.25
C GLY A 58 -11.90 -15.19 9.93
N LEU A 59 -11.99 -14.11 9.16
CA LEU A 59 -11.21 -13.91 7.95
C LEU A 59 -9.72 -13.73 8.28
N LYS A 60 -8.87 -14.33 7.46
CA LYS A 60 -7.41 -14.25 7.51
C LYS A 60 -6.87 -13.71 6.20
N LEU A 61 -5.68 -13.14 6.25
CA LEU A 61 -4.97 -12.70 5.06
C LEU A 61 -4.79 -13.88 4.10
N GLY A 62 -5.24 -13.74 2.85
CA GLY A 62 -5.21 -14.81 1.85
C GLY A 62 -6.56 -15.53 1.65
N ASP A 63 -7.58 -15.26 2.45
CA ASP A 63 -8.94 -15.81 2.27
C ASP A 63 -9.68 -15.23 1.03
N LEU A 64 -9.01 -14.41 0.22
CA LEU A 64 -9.56 -13.77 -0.96
C LEU A 64 -9.11 -14.50 -2.23
N GLU A 65 -10.04 -14.95 -3.06
CA GLU A 65 -9.75 -15.50 -4.38
C GLU A 65 -9.23 -14.42 -5.35
N GLY A 66 -9.83 -13.23 -5.31
CA GLY A 66 -9.43 -12.11 -6.16
C GLY A 66 -10.19 -10.82 -5.90
N ASN A 67 -9.92 -9.81 -6.73
CA ASN A 67 -10.57 -8.52 -6.70
C ASN A 67 -11.24 -8.23 -8.04
N ARG A 68 -12.50 -7.78 -8.02
CA ARG A 68 -13.14 -7.19 -9.19
C ARG A 68 -12.88 -5.69 -9.18
N PHE A 69 -12.32 -5.18 -10.28
CA PHE A 69 -12.08 -3.76 -10.46
C PHE A 69 -13.04 -3.17 -11.49
N GLU A 70 -13.44 -1.94 -11.25
CA GLU A 70 -14.13 -1.08 -12.20
C GLU A 70 -13.33 0.21 -12.30
N ILE A 71 -12.78 0.48 -13.48
CA ILE A 71 -11.80 1.55 -13.70
C ILE A 71 -12.38 2.53 -14.72
N THR A 72 -12.47 3.81 -14.33
CA THR A 72 -12.83 4.90 -15.25
C THR A 72 -11.56 5.64 -15.66
N VAL A 73 -11.24 5.60 -16.95
CA VAL A 73 -10.16 6.40 -17.53
C VAL A 73 -10.74 7.73 -18.02
N ARG A 74 -10.08 8.85 -17.69
CA ARG A 74 -10.51 10.22 -18.02
C ARG A 74 -9.44 10.92 -18.87
N ASP A 75 -9.79 12.07 -19.43
CA ASP A 75 -8.91 12.94 -20.21
C ASP A 75 -8.25 12.27 -21.42
N LEU A 76 -9.02 11.46 -22.14
CA LEU A 76 -8.58 10.80 -23.36
C LEU A 76 -8.65 11.75 -24.56
N ARG A 77 -7.57 11.83 -25.34
CA ARG A 77 -7.54 12.53 -26.64
C ARG A 77 -8.10 11.63 -27.74
N LYS A 78 -8.60 12.25 -28.80
CA LYS A 78 -9.12 11.55 -29.98
C LYS A 78 -8.02 10.66 -30.59
N GLY A 79 -8.30 9.38 -30.80
CA GLY A 79 -7.36 8.39 -31.34
C GLY A 79 -6.51 7.65 -30.30
N GLU A 80 -6.52 8.03 -29.03
CA GLU A 80 -5.75 7.32 -27.98
C GLU A 80 -6.42 6.00 -27.55
N ILE A 81 -7.71 5.83 -27.83
CA ILE A 81 -8.49 4.69 -27.35
C ILE A 81 -8.50 3.51 -28.33
N ASP A 82 -8.29 3.76 -29.63
CA ASP A 82 -8.47 2.76 -30.68
C ASP A 82 -7.44 1.61 -30.57
N GLY A 83 -6.18 1.94 -30.27
CA GLY A 83 -5.13 0.95 -30.04
C GLY A 83 -5.36 0.09 -28.79
N PRO A 84 -5.57 0.70 -27.60
CA PRO A 84 -5.90 -0.04 -26.38
C PRO A 84 -7.16 -0.91 -26.48
N LEU A 85 -8.22 -0.45 -27.15
CA LEU A 85 -9.45 -1.23 -27.36
C LEU A 85 -9.21 -2.47 -28.24
N GLN A 86 -8.44 -2.33 -29.33
CA GLN A 86 -8.09 -3.48 -30.16
C GLN A 86 -7.25 -4.50 -29.39
N LYS A 87 -6.33 -4.05 -28.52
CA LYS A 87 -5.51 -4.92 -27.68
C LYS A 87 -6.31 -5.55 -26.54
N SER A 88 -7.32 -4.86 -26.00
CA SER A 88 -8.12 -5.37 -24.89
C SER A 88 -9.00 -6.56 -25.29
N ALA A 89 -9.42 -6.64 -26.55
CA ALA A 89 -10.14 -7.80 -27.09
C ALA A 89 -9.33 -9.11 -26.95
N GLY A 90 -8.00 -9.06 -26.98
CA GLY A 90 -7.11 -10.21 -26.77
C GLY A 90 -6.86 -10.56 -25.30
N ILE A 91 -7.14 -9.65 -24.37
CA ILE A 91 -6.87 -9.84 -22.93
C ILE A 91 -7.76 -10.93 -22.34
N SER A 92 -9.01 -11.07 -22.81
CA SER A 92 -9.94 -12.09 -22.30
C SER A 92 -9.46 -13.53 -22.55
N GLY A 93 -8.59 -13.76 -23.55
CA GLY A 93 -8.07 -15.09 -23.88
C GLY A 93 -6.70 -15.43 -23.29
N ILE A 94 -5.83 -14.43 -23.12
CA ILE A 94 -4.41 -14.63 -22.73
C ILE A 94 -4.11 -14.06 -21.34
N GLY A 95 -4.97 -13.19 -20.82
CA GLY A 95 -4.71 -12.41 -19.61
C GLY A 95 -3.71 -11.27 -19.84
N VAL A 96 -3.17 -10.73 -18.76
CA VAL A 96 -2.10 -9.71 -18.79
C VAL A 96 -0.90 -10.21 -18.00
N PRO A 97 0.34 -9.82 -18.38
CA PRO A 97 1.50 -10.12 -17.56
C PRO A 97 1.34 -9.55 -16.14
N ASN A 98 1.57 -10.39 -15.14
CA ASN A 98 1.47 -10.02 -13.73
C ASN A 98 2.73 -9.27 -13.27
N TYR A 99 2.89 -8.03 -13.71
CA TYR A 99 4.03 -7.19 -13.33
C TYR A 99 3.92 -6.70 -11.89
N PHE A 100 5.05 -6.66 -11.20
CA PHE A 100 5.18 -5.98 -9.92
C PHE A 100 5.47 -4.50 -10.18
N ASP A 101 4.54 -3.61 -9.80
CA ASP A 101 4.73 -2.16 -9.91
C ASP A 101 5.52 -1.59 -8.71
N SER A 102 6.06 -0.39 -8.90
CA SER A 102 6.71 0.48 -7.92
C SER A 102 5.99 0.61 -6.57
N GLN A 103 4.65 0.48 -6.54
CA GLN A 103 3.87 0.48 -5.29
C GLN A 103 4.20 -0.72 -4.38
N ARG A 104 4.61 -1.88 -4.94
CA ARG A 104 5.02 -3.06 -4.15
C ARG A 104 6.46 -2.98 -3.66
N PHE A 105 7.30 -2.20 -4.32
CA PHE A 105 8.71 -2.04 -3.97
C PHE A 105 8.98 -0.90 -3.01
N GLY A 106 7.92 -0.19 -2.59
CA GLY A 106 8.03 1.15 -2.02
C GLY A 106 8.51 2.09 -3.13
N SER A 107 7.70 3.11 -3.45
CA SER A 107 8.00 4.16 -4.44
C SER A 107 9.50 4.31 -4.65
N VAL A 108 10.02 3.83 -5.80
CA VAL A 108 11.46 3.66 -6.04
C VAL A 108 12.22 4.85 -5.46
N ILE A 109 12.90 4.59 -4.35
CA ILE A 109 13.57 5.61 -3.58
C ILE A 109 14.73 6.10 -4.43
N ASN A 110 14.71 7.37 -4.83
CA ASN A 110 15.81 8.01 -5.57
C ASN A 110 16.28 7.21 -6.81
N LYS A 111 15.37 6.53 -7.52
CA LYS A 111 15.65 5.73 -8.73
C LYS A 111 16.55 4.50 -8.50
N GLU A 112 16.89 4.15 -7.26
CA GLU A 112 17.69 2.97 -6.94
C GLU A 112 16.93 1.97 -6.07
N PHE A 113 17.03 0.69 -6.42
CA PHE A 113 16.37 -0.38 -5.68
C PHE A 113 17.28 -0.90 -4.56
N ILE A 114 16.92 -0.64 -3.30
CA ILE A 114 17.75 -1.01 -2.12
C ILE A 114 18.14 -2.48 -2.11
N ALA A 115 17.26 -3.38 -2.59
CA ALA A 115 17.55 -4.81 -2.61
C ALA A 115 18.76 -5.16 -3.50
N LYS A 116 19.05 -4.37 -4.54
CA LYS A 116 20.26 -4.53 -5.36
C LYS A 116 21.53 -4.47 -4.51
N TRP A 117 21.58 -3.52 -3.57
CA TRP A 117 22.75 -3.31 -2.72
C TRP A 117 22.84 -4.36 -1.60
N LEU A 118 21.69 -4.76 -1.04
CA LEU A 118 21.62 -5.89 -0.11
C LEU A 118 22.12 -7.19 -0.75
N MET A 119 21.71 -7.50 -1.98
CA MET A 119 22.18 -8.69 -2.72
C MET A 119 23.69 -8.64 -3.01
N LYS A 120 24.24 -7.44 -3.22
CA LYS A 120 25.69 -7.22 -3.40
C LYS A 120 26.47 -7.21 -2.08
N LYS A 121 25.80 -7.37 -0.92
CA LYS A 121 26.39 -7.23 0.43
C LYS A 121 27.02 -5.86 0.69
N ASP A 122 26.62 -4.84 -0.07
CA ASP A 122 27.04 -3.45 0.09
C ASP A 122 26.04 -2.78 1.06
N TYR A 123 26.17 -3.11 2.34
CA TYR A 123 25.24 -2.68 3.38
C TYR A 123 25.32 -1.19 3.66
N GLU A 124 26.50 -0.58 3.50
CA GLU A 124 26.70 0.85 3.69
C GLU A 124 25.82 1.67 2.73
N LYS A 125 25.84 1.34 1.43
CA LYS A 125 24.96 1.99 0.46
C LYS A 125 23.49 1.68 0.70
N ALA A 126 23.16 0.45 1.10
CA ALA A 126 21.78 0.09 1.41
C ALA A 126 21.22 0.94 2.56
N VAL A 127 21.97 1.09 3.65
CA VAL A 127 21.60 1.92 4.82
C VAL A 127 21.53 3.40 4.43
N ARG A 128 22.51 3.89 3.67
CA ARG A 128 22.50 5.27 3.18
C ARG A 128 21.25 5.57 2.36
N ILE A 129 20.88 4.69 1.41
CA ILE A 129 19.66 4.86 0.63
C ILE A 129 18.43 4.82 1.53
N PHE A 130 18.35 3.90 2.48
CA PHE A 130 17.23 3.79 3.40
C PHE A 130 17.03 5.07 4.23
N LEU A 131 18.09 5.60 4.85
CA LEU A 131 18.02 6.76 5.74
C LEU A 131 17.78 8.07 4.98
N THR A 132 18.34 8.19 3.77
CA THR A 132 18.30 9.43 2.97
C THR A 132 17.14 9.47 1.98
N SER A 133 16.35 8.40 1.93
CA SER A 133 15.13 8.30 1.15
C SER A 133 14.12 9.36 1.58
N THR A 134 13.79 10.31 0.71
CA THR A 134 12.68 11.25 0.99
C THR A 134 11.53 10.90 0.07
N THR A 135 10.37 10.61 0.65
CA THR A 135 9.15 10.37 -0.14
C THR A 135 8.38 11.68 -0.31
N LYS A 136 7.65 11.84 -1.44
CA LYS A 136 6.88 13.06 -1.70
C LYS A 136 5.84 13.35 -0.60
N PHE A 137 5.37 12.32 0.10
CA PHE A 137 4.36 12.37 1.15
C PHE A 137 4.91 12.62 2.56
N GLU A 138 6.23 12.76 2.75
CA GLU A 138 6.80 13.09 4.06
C GLU A 138 6.55 14.55 4.48
N SER A 139 6.38 14.75 5.78
CA SER A 139 6.27 16.07 6.40
C SER A 139 7.52 16.91 6.11
N LYS A 140 7.39 18.24 6.09
CA LYS A 140 8.51 19.15 5.86
C LYS A 140 9.64 18.93 6.88
N ALA A 141 9.29 18.70 8.15
CA ALA A 141 10.23 18.38 9.22
C ALA A 141 11.05 17.10 8.94
N SER A 142 10.39 16.02 8.49
CA SER A 142 11.08 14.76 8.14
C SER A 142 12.01 14.91 6.93
N LYS A 143 11.64 15.75 5.96
CA LYS A 143 12.49 16.05 4.80
C LYS A 143 13.72 16.87 5.18
N ASP A 144 13.56 17.84 6.08
CA ASP A 144 14.64 18.71 6.53
C ASP A 144 15.64 17.96 7.45
N GLU A 145 15.16 17.04 8.28
CA GLU A 145 16.01 16.18 9.12
C GLU A 145 16.85 15.20 8.28
N LYS A 146 16.25 14.57 7.27
CA LYS A 146 16.98 13.70 6.34
C LYS A 146 18.01 14.47 5.50
N LYS A 147 17.71 15.71 5.10
CA LYS A 147 18.70 16.58 4.44
C LYS A 147 19.90 16.90 5.33
N ARG A 148 19.69 17.12 6.64
CA ARG A 148 20.78 17.34 7.60
C ARG A 148 21.68 16.11 7.76
N SER A 149 21.09 14.91 7.77
CA SER A 149 21.84 13.65 7.85
C SER A 149 22.73 13.38 6.62
N LEU A 150 22.32 13.87 5.44
CA LEU A 150 23.11 13.81 4.20
C LEU A 150 24.33 14.73 4.23
N THR A 151 24.22 15.91 4.85
CA THR A 151 25.33 16.87 4.97
C THR A 151 26.30 16.54 6.10
N ALA A 152 25.84 15.91 7.18
CA ALA A 152 26.69 15.52 8.31
C ALA A 152 27.55 14.27 8.04
N GLY A 153 27.16 13.42 7.09
CA GLY A 153 27.88 12.19 6.73
C GLY A 153 29.15 12.38 5.89
N GLY A 154 29.55 13.62 5.59
CA GLY A 154 30.81 13.93 4.89
C GLY A 154 32.06 13.90 5.76
N ASP A 155 31.91 13.99 7.09
CA ASP A 155 33.02 14.24 8.02
C ASP A 155 33.29 13.08 9.01
N SER A 156 33.13 11.83 8.56
CA SER A 156 33.42 10.64 9.40
C SER A 156 34.53 9.74 8.84
N GLN A 157 35.50 10.33 8.14
CA GLN A 157 36.78 9.67 7.84
C GLN A 157 38.01 10.33 8.50
N ASN A 158 37.85 11.32 9.38
CA ASN A 158 39.01 12.03 9.95
C ASN A 158 38.97 12.24 11.47
N SER A 159 38.52 11.23 12.23
CA SER A 159 38.55 11.30 13.70
C SER A 159 38.73 9.94 14.39
N LEU A 160 39.54 9.05 13.82
CA LEU A 160 40.15 7.93 14.54
C LEU A 160 41.56 7.67 13.98
N SER A 161 42.50 8.50 14.40
CA SER A 161 43.94 8.21 14.43
C SER A 161 44.48 8.72 15.76
#